data_AF-A0A925AC76-F1
#
_entry.id   AF-A0A925AC76-F1
#
_cell.length_a   1.000
_cell.length_b   1.000
_cell.length_c   1.000
_cell.angle_alpha   90.00
_cell.angle_beta   90.00
_cell.angle_gamma   90.00
#
_symmetry.space_group_name_H-M   'P 1'
#
loop_
_entity.id
_entity.type
_entity.pdbx_description
1 polymer ?
#
loop_
_entity_poly.entity_id
_entity_poly.type
_entity_poly.pdbx_seq_one_letter_code
_entity_poly.pdbx_strand_id
1 'polypeptide(L)'
;MSWQPHDQFTNSPFMRGLPPLRIPAGWQICWNTLDIDSKPEDGDLGGSSLFFAINEGRRFLIDAMFRPEFDPNGSFLLEVRYRPWPRTEKGRRRKDVPFNTGVDDEVVHTFETRSMTELVEQLQHWIARCTVWTIEGH
;
A
#
# COMPACT_ATOMS: atom_id res chain seq x y z
N MET A 1 -1.38 -26.92 -33.26
CA MET A 1 -1.72 -26.17 -32.02
C MET A 1 -0.80 -24.96 -31.96
N SER A 2 -1.31 -23.77 -32.26
CA SER A 2 -0.54 -22.52 -32.22
C SER A 2 -0.50 -22.01 -30.78
N TRP A 3 0.70 -21.98 -30.21
CA TRP A 3 0.98 -21.35 -28.91
C TRP A 3 0.85 -19.83 -29.06
N GLN A 4 0.02 -19.16 -28.25
CA GLN A 4 -0.12 -17.70 -28.29
C GLN A 4 0.73 -17.04 -27.19
N PRO A 5 1.50 -15.97 -27.48
CA PRO A 5 2.49 -15.39 -26.55
C PRO A 5 1.95 -14.71 -25.28
N HIS A 6 0.63 -14.63 -25.08
CA HIS A 6 0.01 -13.76 -24.05
C HIS A 6 -0.17 -14.43 -22.68
N ASP A 7 0.05 -15.75 -22.58
CA ASP A 7 -0.15 -16.53 -21.35
C ASP A 7 1.16 -16.85 -20.60
N GLN A 8 2.12 -15.91 -20.60
CA GLN A 8 3.43 -16.09 -19.93
C GLN A 8 3.38 -16.03 -18.39
N PHE A 9 2.21 -15.82 -17.78
CA PHE A 9 2.09 -15.64 -16.33
C PHE A 9 1.81 -16.92 -15.55
N THR A 10 1.70 -18.07 -16.22
CA THR A 10 1.34 -19.35 -15.56
C THR A 10 2.34 -19.81 -14.50
N ASN A 11 3.61 -19.42 -14.62
CA ASN A 11 4.65 -19.67 -13.61
C ASN A 11 5.07 -18.40 -12.84
N SER A 12 4.34 -17.30 -13.02
CA SER A 12 4.65 -16.06 -12.32
C SER A 12 4.43 -16.24 -10.82
N PRO A 13 5.38 -15.81 -9.96
CA PRO A 13 5.19 -15.80 -8.51
C PRO A 13 3.90 -15.07 -8.09
N PHE A 14 3.46 -14.07 -8.88
CA PHE A 14 2.22 -13.31 -8.72
C PHE A 14 0.92 -14.15 -8.74
N MET A 15 0.98 -15.42 -9.15
CA MET A 15 -0.19 -16.32 -9.21
C MET A 15 -0.25 -17.33 -8.05
N ARG A 16 0.68 -17.30 -7.08
CA ARG A 16 0.69 -18.28 -5.98
C ARG A 16 0.13 -17.70 -4.68
N GLY A 17 -0.80 -18.46 -4.11
CA GLY A 17 -1.06 -18.67 -2.68
C GLY A 17 -1.68 -17.57 -1.80
N LEU A 18 -1.92 -16.34 -2.26
CA LEU A 18 -2.72 -15.36 -1.53
C LEU A 18 -3.96 -14.97 -2.35
N PRO A 19 -5.10 -14.68 -1.72
CA PRO A 19 -6.24 -14.13 -2.45
C PRO A 19 -5.80 -12.83 -3.15
N PRO A 20 -6.24 -12.59 -4.39
CA PRO A 20 -5.80 -11.42 -5.14
C PRO A 20 -6.18 -10.14 -4.37
N LEU A 21 -5.22 -9.23 -4.22
CA LEU A 21 -5.45 -7.93 -3.61
C LEU A 21 -6.50 -7.17 -4.44
N ARG A 22 -7.70 -6.98 -3.88
CA ARG A 22 -8.76 -6.23 -4.57
C ARG A 22 -8.54 -4.74 -4.36
N ILE A 23 -8.21 -4.03 -5.44
CA ILE A 23 -7.93 -2.60 -5.42
C ILE A 23 -9.06 -1.86 -6.16
N PRO A 24 -9.90 -1.09 -5.46
CA PRO A 24 -10.92 -0.25 -6.09
C PRO A 24 -10.31 0.82 -7.00
N ALA A 25 -11.12 1.40 -7.87
CA ALA A 25 -10.69 2.51 -8.71
C ALA A 25 -10.25 3.74 -7.89
N GLY A 26 -9.30 4.50 -8.43
CA GLY A 26 -8.78 5.72 -7.81
C GLY A 26 -7.48 5.56 -7.03
N TRP A 27 -6.96 4.32 -6.93
CA TRP A 27 -5.61 4.06 -6.41
C TRP A 27 -4.59 4.00 -7.54
N GLN A 28 -3.48 4.72 -7.36
CA GLN A 28 -2.25 4.52 -8.09
C GLN A 28 -1.36 3.60 -7.27
N ILE A 29 -0.96 2.46 -7.86
CA ILE A 29 0.03 1.55 -7.27
C ILE A 29 1.40 2.02 -7.73
N CYS A 30 2.21 2.50 -6.80
CA CYS A 30 3.53 3.05 -7.08
C CYS A 30 4.58 1.94 -7.13
N TRP A 31 4.58 1.05 -6.14
CA TRP A 31 5.34 -0.20 -6.14
C TRP A 31 4.55 -1.31 -5.43
N ASN A 32 4.83 -2.56 -5.81
CA ASN A 32 4.30 -3.75 -5.17
C ASN A 32 5.29 -4.90 -5.36
N THR A 33 5.98 -5.26 -4.29
CA THR A 33 6.91 -6.39 -4.22
C THR A 33 6.41 -7.45 -3.22
N LEU A 34 5.15 -7.38 -2.80
CA LEU A 34 4.53 -8.44 -2.02
C LEU A 34 4.49 -9.72 -2.84
N ASP A 35 5.22 -10.73 -2.37
CA ASP A 35 5.24 -12.07 -2.92
C ASP A 35 4.96 -13.04 -1.76
N ILE A 36 4.18 -14.09 -2.03
CA ILE A 36 3.88 -15.08 -1.02
C ILE A 36 5.09 -15.94 -0.67
N ASP A 37 5.96 -16.16 -1.65
CA ASP A 37 7.12 -17.01 -1.46
C ASP A 37 8.22 -16.23 -0.70
N SER A 38 8.09 -14.91 -0.55
CA SER A 38 9.01 -14.08 0.23
C SER A 38 9.01 -14.47 1.69
N LYS A 39 10.20 -14.82 2.17
CA LYS A 39 10.45 -15.26 3.53
C LYS A 39 11.47 -14.36 4.22
N PRO A 40 11.19 -13.88 5.43
CA PRO A 40 12.19 -13.16 6.24
C PRO A 40 13.50 -13.93 6.36
N GLU A 41 13.43 -15.25 6.55
CA GLU A 41 14.59 -16.13 6.74
C GLU A 41 15.52 -16.24 5.53
N ASP A 42 15.00 -16.02 4.33
CA ASP A 42 15.75 -16.12 3.07
C ASP A 42 16.42 -14.78 2.68
N GLY A 43 16.13 -13.70 3.42
CA GLY A 43 16.67 -12.36 3.15
C GLY A 43 15.99 -11.66 1.97
N ASP A 44 14.87 -12.21 1.48
CA ASP A 44 14.12 -11.70 0.33
C ASP A 44 13.32 -10.43 0.66
N LEU A 45 13.08 -10.18 1.95
CA LEU A 45 12.38 -9.01 2.45
C LEU A 45 13.37 -7.88 2.79
N GLY A 46 13.80 -7.20 1.73
CA GLY A 46 14.64 -6.01 1.77
C GLY A 46 13.96 -4.79 1.15
N GLY A 47 14.33 -3.59 1.62
CA GLY A 47 13.79 -2.32 1.15
C GLY A 47 12.85 -1.66 2.15
N SER A 48 12.80 -0.33 2.10
CA SER A 48 12.05 0.48 3.07
C SER A 48 10.53 0.25 3.02
N SER A 49 10.01 -0.28 1.90
CA SER A 49 8.59 -0.51 1.61
C SER A 49 8.41 -1.67 0.62
N LEU A 50 7.46 -2.55 0.90
CA LEU A 50 7.02 -3.68 0.08
C LEU A 50 5.79 -3.34 -0.79
N PHE A 51 4.93 -2.45 -0.33
CA PHE A 51 3.76 -2.00 -1.07
C PHE A 51 3.51 -0.52 -0.79
N PHE A 52 3.23 0.26 -1.83
CA PHE A 52 2.88 1.67 -1.69
C PHE A 52 1.85 2.04 -2.73
N ALA A 53 0.77 2.62 -2.24
CA ALA A 53 -0.32 3.07 -3.06
C ALA A 53 -0.82 4.43 -2.58
N ILE A 54 -1.23 5.24 -3.55
CA ILE A 54 -1.75 6.58 -3.32
C ILE A 54 -3.16 6.66 -3.90
N ASN A 55 -4.09 7.19 -3.13
CA ASN A 55 -5.39 7.64 -3.63
C ASN A 55 -5.46 9.16 -3.54
N GLU A 56 -4.98 9.84 -4.56
CA GLU A 56 -4.86 11.31 -4.56
C GLU A 56 -6.21 12.00 -4.39
N GLY A 57 -7.25 11.44 -5.01
CA GLY A 57 -8.61 11.99 -4.94
C GLY A 57 -9.20 11.95 -3.52
N ARG A 58 -8.80 10.95 -2.72
CA ARG A 58 -9.18 10.80 -1.30
C ARG A 58 -8.12 11.30 -0.33
N ARG A 59 -6.94 11.64 -0.83
CA ARG A 59 -5.76 12.10 -0.09
C ARG A 59 -5.22 11.08 0.92
N PHE A 60 -5.32 9.79 0.59
CA PHE A 60 -4.70 8.74 1.39
C PHE A 60 -3.48 8.17 0.69
N LEU A 61 -2.53 7.72 1.50
CA LEU A 61 -1.47 6.83 1.09
C LEU A 61 -1.40 5.64 2.05
N ILE A 62 -0.97 4.51 1.53
CA ILE A 62 -0.75 3.29 2.30
C ILE A 62 0.64 2.79 1.98
N ASP A 63 1.42 2.49 3.01
CA ASP A 63 2.75 1.93 2.93
C ASP A 63 2.82 0.66 3.78
N ALA A 64 3.18 -0.47 3.17
CA ALA A 64 3.50 -1.71 3.87
C ALA A 64 5.00 -1.96 3.77
N MET A 65 5.63 -2.26 4.89
CA MET A 65 7.09 -2.32 5.04
C MET A 65 7.46 -3.57 5.84
N PHE A 66 8.70 -4.04 5.74
CA PHE A 66 9.25 -5.06 6.64
C PHE A 66 10.40 -4.48 7.44
N ARG A 67 10.37 -4.62 8.77
CA ARG A 67 11.33 -3.98 9.67
C ARG A 67 11.72 -4.91 10.84
N PRO A 68 13.01 -5.00 11.23
CA PRO A 68 14.16 -4.48 10.48
C PRO A 68 14.28 -5.20 9.13
N GLU A 69 14.80 -4.51 8.12
CA GLU A 69 15.08 -5.14 6.83
C GLU A 69 16.06 -6.29 7.00
N PHE A 70 15.86 -7.38 6.27
CA PHE A 70 16.73 -8.57 6.29
C PHE A 70 16.85 -9.27 7.66
N ASP A 71 15.99 -8.95 8.63
CA ASP A 71 15.95 -9.65 9.92
C ASP A 71 14.91 -10.79 9.87
N PRO A 72 15.31 -12.06 10.03
CA PRO A 72 14.39 -13.18 10.12
C PRO A 72 13.35 -13.06 11.25
N ASN A 73 13.62 -12.24 12.27
CA ASN A 73 12.72 -11.96 13.38
C ASN A 73 11.96 -10.62 13.22
N GLY A 74 12.10 -9.96 12.07
CA GLY A 74 11.41 -8.74 11.73
C GLY A 74 9.89 -8.91 11.67
N SER A 75 9.20 -7.79 11.46
CA SER A 75 7.76 -7.70 11.37
C SER A 75 7.37 -6.83 10.19
N PHE A 76 6.20 -7.13 9.63
CA PHE A 76 5.52 -6.25 8.72
C PHE A 76 4.90 -5.09 9.47
N LEU A 77 5.05 -3.88 8.93
CA LEU A 77 4.41 -2.67 9.39
C LEU A 77 3.56 -2.10 8.25
N LEU A 78 2.26 -1.94 8.50
CA LEU A 78 1.33 -1.21 7.64
C LEU A 78 1.10 0.17 8.24
N GLU A 79 1.26 1.21 7.44
CA GLU A 79 0.96 2.58 7.80
C GLU A 79 0.01 3.22 6.79
N VAL A 80 -1.06 3.84 7.30
CA VAL A 80 -2.01 4.61 6.49
C VAL A 80 -1.87 6.05 6.89
N ARG A 81 -1.59 6.93 5.91
CA ARG A 81 -1.55 8.37 6.14
C ARG A 81 -2.63 9.10 5.37
N TYR A 82 -3.13 10.16 5.97
CA TYR A 82 -4.05 11.11 5.39
C TYR A 82 -3.37 12.45 5.22
N ARG A 83 -3.55 13.12 4.07
CA ARG A 83 -3.03 14.47 3.85
C ARG A 83 -4.14 15.47 3.53
N PRO A 84 -4.51 16.39 4.45
CA PRO A 84 -5.48 17.43 4.16
C PRO A 84 -5.16 18.20 2.87
N TRP A 85 -6.20 18.72 2.20
CA TRP A 85 -5.95 19.64 1.11
C TRP A 85 -5.34 20.92 1.66
N PRO A 86 -4.28 21.45 1.03
CA PRO A 86 -3.78 22.79 1.37
C PRO A 86 -4.93 23.79 1.26
N ARG A 87 -4.92 24.81 2.13
CA ARG A 87 -5.98 25.82 2.17
C ARG A 87 -5.51 27.14 1.56
N THR A 88 -6.41 27.82 0.85
CA THR A 88 -6.23 29.24 0.51
C THR A 88 -6.30 30.08 1.80
N GLU A 89 -5.87 31.34 1.76
CA GLU A 89 -6.09 32.29 2.88
C GLU A 89 -7.57 32.38 3.32
N LYS A 90 -8.51 32.16 2.40
CA LYS A 90 -9.96 32.13 2.68
C LYS A 90 -10.50 30.74 3.10
N GLY A 91 -9.63 29.79 3.45
CA GLY A 91 -10.00 28.45 3.94
C GLY A 91 -10.50 27.45 2.88
N ARG A 92 -10.54 27.81 1.59
CA ARG A 92 -10.94 26.88 0.51
C ARG A 92 -9.84 25.85 0.22
N ARG A 93 -10.23 24.64 -0.20
CA ARG A 93 -9.29 23.61 -0.68
C ARG A 93 -8.56 24.09 -1.94
N ARG A 94 -7.24 23.97 -1.96
CA ARG A 94 -6.40 24.16 -3.14
C ARG A 94 -6.24 22.86 -3.91
N LYS A 95 -7.14 22.64 -4.86
CA LYS A 95 -7.13 21.44 -5.73
C LYS A 95 -6.10 21.52 -6.86
N ASP A 96 -5.52 22.71 -7.05
CA ASP A 96 -4.47 23.03 -8.02
C ASP A 96 -3.09 22.54 -7.58
N VAL A 97 -2.92 22.21 -6.30
CA VAL A 97 -1.64 21.73 -5.75
C VAL A 97 -1.58 20.21 -5.91
N PRO A 98 -0.54 19.66 -6.57
CA PRO A 98 -0.35 18.23 -6.71
C PRO A 98 -0.32 17.51 -5.37
N PHE A 99 -0.72 16.23 -5.36
CA PHE A 99 -0.46 15.38 -4.20
C PHE A 99 1.04 15.15 -4.07
N ASN A 100 1.58 15.36 -2.88
CA ASN A 100 2.92 14.95 -2.51
C ASN A 100 2.88 14.34 -1.10
N THR A 101 3.83 13.47 -0.82
CA THR A 101 4.10 12.99 0.54
C THR A 101 4.93 14.03 1.28
N GLY A 102 4.77 14.18 2.59
CA GLY A 102 5.55 15.16 3.34
C GLY A 102 5.18 15.31 4.80
N VAL A 103 5.70 16.38 5.40
CA VAL A 103 5.62 16.64 6.85
C VAL A 103 4.18 16.79 7.36
N ASP A 104 3.24 17.19 6.50
CA ASP A 104 1.84 17.39 6.85
C ASP A 104 0.99 16.11 6.79
N ASP A 105 1.61 14.96 6.52
CA ASP A 105 0.90 13.68 6.47
C ASP A 105 0.54 13.23 7.89
N GLU A 106 -0.74 13.02 8.15
CA GLU A 106 -1.24 12.51 9.43
C GLU A 106 -1.31 10.99 9.37
N VAL A 107 -0.62 10.30 10.28
CA VAL A 107 -0.76 8.85 10.43
C VAL A 107 -2.12 8.56 11.06
N VAL A 108 -3.02 7.95 10.29
CA VAL A 108 -4.38 7.63 10.74
C VAL A 108 -4.52 6.16 11.14
N HIS A 109 -3.55 5.32 10.79
CA HIS A 109 -3.48 3.95 11.22
C HIS A 109 -2.07 3.38 11.14
N THR A 110 -1.73 2.56 12.13
CA THR A 110 -0.58 1.67 12.12
C THR A 110 -1.03 0.27 12.51
N PHE A 111 -0.43 -0.74 11.88
CA PHE A 111 -0.63 -2.15 12.21
C PHE A 111 0.66 -2.91 12.02
N GLU A 112 1.02 -3.74 12.99
CA GLU A 112 2.24 -4.55 12.97
C GLU A 112 1.89 -6.03 13.09
N THR A 113 2.51 -6.87 12.26
CA THR A 113 2.31 -8.33 12.29
C THR A 113 3.55 -9.07 11.80
N ARG A 114 3.68 -10.34 12.15
CA ARG A 114 4.64 -11.27 11.53
C ARG A 114 3.99 -12.17 10.47
N SER A 115 2.69 -12.03 10.25
CA SER A 115 1.92 -12.84 9.30
C SER A 115 1.66 -12.07 8.01
N MET A 116 2.19 -12.57 6.89
CA MET A 116 1.90 -12.02 5.56
C MET A 116 0.40 -12.04 5.26
N THR A 117 -0.31 -13.09 5.68
CA THR A 117 -1.76 -13.19 5.50
C THR A 117 -2.49 -12.06 6.23
N GLU A 118 -2.15 -11.82 7.51
CA GLU A 118 -2.77 -10.74 8.28
C GLU A 118 -2.44 -9.36 7.70
N LEU A 119 -1.21 -9.18 7.19
CA LEU A 119 -0.82 -7.95 6.49
C LEU A 119 -1.72 -7.73 5.28
N VAL A 120 -1.91 -8.74 4.43
CA VAL A 120 -2.73 -8.62 3.22
C VAL A 120 -4.21 -8.40 3.54
N GLU A 121 -4.73 -9.01 4.60
CA GLU A 121 -6.10 -8.74 5.07
C GLU A 121 -6.27 -7.29 5.53
N GLN A 122 -5.33 -6.77 6.33
CA GLN A 122 -5.35 -5.38 6.76
C GLN A 122 -5.17 -4.42 5.58
N LEU A 123 -4.28 -4.75 4.64
CA LEU A 123 -4.07 -3.96 3.44
C LEU A 123 -5.36 -3.85 2.60
N GLN A 124 -6.06 -4.97 2.37
CA GLN A 124 -7.35 -4.97 1.67
C GLN A 124 -8.40 -4.15 2.41
N HIS A 125 -8.50 -4.32 3.73
CA HIS A 125 -9.43 -3.57 4.56
C HIS A 125 -9.22 -2.06 4.41
N TRP A 126 -7.98 -1.59 4.54
CA TRP A 126 -7.65 -0.17 4.51
C TRP A 126 -7.74 0.43 3.11
N ILE A 127 -7.35 -0.30 2.06
CA ILE A 127 -7.59 0.12 0.67
C ILE A 127 -9.11 0.34 0.43
N ALA A 128 -9.95 -0.62 0.82
CA ALA A 128 -11.39 -0.51 0.65
C ALA A 128 -11.96 0.66 1.47
N ARG A 129 -11.55 0.78 2.75
CA ARG A 129 -11.99 1.85 3.65
C ARG A 129 -11.61 3.23 3.11
N CYS A 130 -10.34 3.46 2.77
CA CYS A 130 -9.84 4.75 2.29
C CYS A 130 -10.41 5.16 0.91
N THR A 131 -11.00 4.21 0.16
CA THR A 131 -11.72 4.52 -1.09
C THR A 131 -13.00 5.32 -0.85
N VAL A 132 -13.70 5.03 0.25
CA VAL A 132 -14.98 5.66 0.61
C VAL A 132 -14.85 6.66 1.76
N TRP A 133 -13.78 6.54 2.56
CA TRP A 133 -13.51 7.43 3.67
C TRP A 133 -13.14 8.83 3.18
N THR A 134 -13.59 9.83 3.91
CA THR A 134 -13.27 11.24 3.69
C THR A 134 -12.83 11.81 5.03
N ILE A 135 -11.62 12.37 5.12
CA ILE A 135 -11.18 13.13 6.29
C ILE A 135 -10.86 14.54 5.84
N GLU A 136 -11.13 15.52 6.71
CA GLU A 136 -10.54 16.85 6.86
C GLU A 136 -11.26 17.50 8.05
N GLY A 137 -10.56 17.83 9.14
CA GLY A 137 -11.13 18.51 10.32
C GLY A 137 -11.91 17.58 11.25
N HIS A 138 -11.30 17.22 12.39
CA HIS A 138 -12.01 16.66 13.54
C HIS A 138 -13.03 17.64 14.11
#